data_AF-A0AAV4LQX8-F1
#
_entry.id   AF-A0AAV4LQX8-F1
#
_cell.length_a   1.000
_cell.length_b   1.000
_cell.length_c   1.000
_cell.angle_alpha   90.00
_cell.angle_beta   90.00
_cell.angle_gamma   90.00
#
_symmetry.space_group_name_H-M   'P 1'
#
loop_
_entity.id
_entity.type
_entity.pdbx_description
1 polymer ?
#
loop_
_entity_poly.entity_id
_entity_poly.type
_entity_poly.pdbx_seq_one_letter_code
_entity_poly.pdbx_strand_id
1 'polypeptide(L)'
;MSGGESHHAAAPGIPGFGTFRPDSAWQRALARNAGLYRYPHAEGGSALTETRFEKLVREDDPKSACTPLLVQEFRCLNRNQFGADPGHAATKCVKWYNEWMQCKWDEEKMRFGYSYLEDLPARKHKAYIAAPDYQYS
;
A
#
# COMPACT_ATOMS: atom_id res chain seq x y z
N MET A 1 -35.80 39.24 -27.07
CA MET A 1 -35.02 37.99 -27.06
C MET A 1 -33.58 38.39 -26.73
N SER A 2 -33.28 38.56 -25.45
CA SER A 2 -31.95 39.02 -25.02
C SER A 2 -31.00 37.84 -24.97
N GLY A 3 -29.99 37.89 -25.83
CA GLY A 3 -28.75 37.18 -25.63
C GLY A 3 -28.01 37.73 -24.41
N GLY A 4 -27.27 36.85 -23.75
CA GLY A 4 -26.42 37.18 -22.63
C GLY A 4 -25.42 36.04 -22.45
N GLU A 5 -24.27 36.19 -23.07
CA GLU A 5 -23.06 35.46 -22.71
C GLU A 5 -22.77 35.69 -21.23
N SER A 6 -22.52 34.62 -20.47
CA SER A 6 -21.94 34.72 -19.14
C SER A 6 -20.84 33.68 -19.00
N HIS A 7 -19.66 34.06 -19.49
CA HIS A 7 -18.39 33.59 -18.97
C HIS A 7 -18.30 34.01 -17.49
N HIS A 8 -18.45 33.06 -16.57
CA HIS A 8 -17.92 33.24 -15.22
C HIS A 8 -17.24 31.96 -14.75
N ALA A 9 -15.93 32.12 -14.60
CA ALA A 9 -14.97 31.18 -14.06
C ALA A 9 -15.43 30.60 -12.72
N ALA A 10 -15.46 29.28 -12.66
CA ALA A 10 -15.26 28.55 -11.43
C ALA A 10 -13.90 27.85 -11.54
N ALA A 11 -12.83 28.55 -11.17
CA ALA A 11 -11.65 27.90 -10.66
C ALA A 11 -11.73 27.90 -9.12
N PRO A 12 -12.25 26.81 -8.52
CA PRO A 12 -11.87 26.46 -7.16
C PRO A 12 -11.40 25.01 -7.08
N GLY A 13 -10.23 24.80 -6.46
CA GLY A 13 -9.90 23.56 -5.78
C GLY A 13 -8.84 22.68 -6.43
N ILE A 14 -7.56 22.94 -6.13
CA ILE A 14 -6.68 21.84 -5.70
C ILE A 14 -6.79 21.86 -4.18
N PRO A 15 -7.61 20.98 -3.57
CA PRO A 15 -7.03 19.74 -3.01
C PRO A 15 -8.01 18.54 -3.04
N GLY A 16 -7.46 17.32 -3.23
CA GLY A 16 -8.07 16.02 -2.87
C GLY A 16 -9.56 15.84 -3.16
N PHE A 17 -9.88 15.05 -4.20
CA PHE A 17 -11.25 14.58 -4.51
C PHE A 17 -12.25 15.68 -4.93
N GLY A 18 -12.04 16.26 -6.11
CA GLY A 18 -13.05 17.04 -6.84
C GLY A 18 -13.45 16.34 -8.14
N THR A 19 -14.72 16.46 -8.52
CA THR A 19 -15.35 15.91 -9.75
C THR A 19 -14.85 16.59 -11.04
N PHE A 20 -13.53 16.67 -11.24
CA PHE A 20 -12.96 17.20 -12.47
C PHE A 20 -13.31 16.25 -13.63
N ARG A 21 -14.34 16.63 -14.40
CA ARG A 21 -14.77 15.95 -15.61
C ARG A 21 -14.36 16.83 -16.79
N PRO A 22 -13.23 16.55 -17.44
CA PRO A 22 -12.78 17.36 -18.55
C PRO A 22 -13.66 17.03 -19.77
N ASP A 23 -14.34 18.03 -20.32
CA ASP A 23 -15.30 17.84 -21.40
C ASP A 23 -14.60 17.45 -22.71
N SER A 24 -13.45 18.08 -22.99
CA SER A 24 -12.69 17.84 -24.21
C SER A 24 -11.69 16.68 -24.09
N ALA A 25 -11.37 16.05 -25.23
CA ALA A 25 -10.45 14.92 -25.29
C ALA A 25 -9.01 15.29 -24.86
N TRP A 26 -8.54 16.48 -25.24
CA TRP A 26 -7.20 16.95 -24.88
C TRP A 26 -7.08 17.27 -23.38
N GLN A 27 -8.13 17.83 -22.77
CA GLN A 27 -8.14 18.07 -21.32
C GLN A 27 -8.13 16.74 -20.56
N ARG A 28 -8.84 15.71 -21.04
CA ARG A 28 -8.76 14.35 -20.49
C ARG A 28 -7.37 13.74 -20.61
N ALA A 29 -6.71 13.93 -21.76
CA ALA A 29 -5.34 13.45 -21.96
C ALA A 29 -4.35 14.16 -21.02
N LEU A 30 -4.44 15.49 -20.88
CA LEU A 30 -3.60 16.28 -19.99
C LEU A 30 -3.84 15.90 -18.52
N ALA A 31 -5.10 15.80 -18.10
CA ALA A 31 -5.47 15.44 -16.73
C ALA A 31 -5.06 14.01 -16.37
N ARG A 32 -5.15 13.08 -17.33
CA ARG A 32 -4.60 11.72 -17.17
C ARG A 32 -3.09 11.75 -16.99
N ASN A 33 -2.37 12.50 -17.83
CA ASN A 33 -0.92 12.61 -17.72
C ASN A 33 -0.50 13.21 -16.36
N ALA A 34 -1.27 14.17 -15.86
CA ALA A 34 -1.08 14.74 -14.52
C ALA A 34 -1.53 13.84 -13.36
N GLY A 35 -2.09 12.64 -13.63
CA GLY A 35 -2.59 11.72 -12.60
C GLY A 35 -3.91 12.15 -11.92
N LEU A 36 -4.59 13.17 -12.46
CA LEU A 36 -5.81 13.74 -11.90
C LEU A 36 -7.09 13.09 -12.43
N TYR A 37 -7.00 12.32 -13.52
CA TYR A 37 -8.15 11.70 -14.18
C TYR A 37 -7.85 10.26 -14.61
N ARG A 38 -8.77 9.34 -14.32
CA ARG A 38 -8.74 7.94 -14.75
C ARG A 38 -9.91 7.67 -15.68
N TYR A 39 -9.67 7.01 -16.82
CA TYR A 39 -10.75 6.67 -17.74
C TYR A 39 -11.64 5.57 -17.14
N PRO A 40 -12.98 5.69 -17.20
CA PRO A 40 -13.91 4.73 -16.60
C PRO A 40 -13.75 3.28 -17.09
N HIS A 41 -13.20 3.10 -18.29
CA HIS A 41 -13.04 1.79 -18.94
C HIS A 41 -11.58 1.40 -19.17
N ALA A 42 -10.60 2.23 -18.78
CA ALA A 42 -9.19 1.86 -18.93
C ALA A 42 -8.78 0.70 -18.02
N GLU A 43 -9.57 0.40 -17.00
CA GLU A 43 -9.30 -0.64 -16.02
C GLU A 43 -10.47 -1.61 -15.84
N GLY A 44 -11.20 -1.86 -16.93
CA GLY A 44 -12.17 -2.95 -17.00
C GLY A 44 -11.54 -4.35 -17.00
N GLY A 45 -10.39 -4.53 -16.36
CA GLY A 45 -9.86 -5.85 -16.06
C GLY A 45 -10.65 -6.40 -14.87
N SER A 46 -11.20 -7.61 -14.99
CA SER A 46 -11.85 -8.30 -13.87
C SER A 46 -11.04 -8.07 -12.59
N ALA A 47 -11.66 -7.44 -11.59
CA ALA A 47 -11.04 -7.22 -10.29
C ALA A 47 -10.39 -8.55 -9.86
N LEU A 48 -9.07 -8.52 -9.66
CA LEU A 48 -8.31 -9.72 -9.33
C LEU A 48 -8.93 -10.29 -8.04
N THR A 49 -9.50 -11.50 -8.09
CA THR A 49 -10.09 -12.10 -6.89
C THR A 49 -8.97 -12.45 -5.91
N GLU A 50 -9.25 -12.37 -4.61
CA GLU A 50 -8.28 -12.73 -3.56
C GLU A 50 -7.69 -14.13 -3.80
N THR A 51 -8.54 -15.08 -4.18
CA THR A 51 -8.14 -16.47 -4.48
C THR A 51 -7.24 -16.58 -5.70
N ARG A 52 -7.36 -15.68 -6.68
CA ARG A 52 -6.49 -15.66 -7.85
C ARG A 52 -5.15 -15.01 -7.51
N PHE A 53 -5.16 -13.94 -6.72
CA PHE A 53 -3.95 -13.29 -6.21
C PHE A 53 -3.10 -14.28 -5.38
N GLU A 54 -3.73 -14.97 -4.44
CA GLU A 54 -3.07 -15.94 -3.58
C GLU A 54 -2.40 -17.07 -4.37
N LYS A 55 -3.05 -17.58 -5.42
CA LYS A 55 -2.46 -18.58 -6.31
C LYS A 55 -1.23 -18.04 -7.03
N LEU A 56 -1.33 -16.84 -7.63
CA LEU A 56 -0.22 -16.22 -8.35
C LEU A 56 0.99 -15.98 -7.44
N VAL A 57 0.76 -15.47 -6.23
CA VAL A 57 1.84 -15.23 -5.25
C VAL A 57 2.50 -16.53 -4.82
N ARG A 58 1.71 -17.60 -4.64
CA ARG A 58 2.24 -18.91 -4.24
C ARG A 58 2.98 -19.63 -5.38
N GLU A 59 2.56 -19.41 -6.62
CA GLU A 59 3.23 -19.92 -7.82
C GLU A 59 4.57 -19.21 -8.08
N ASP A 60 4.66 -17.92 -7.76
CA ASP A 60 5.89 -17.12 -7.91
C ASP A 60 6.99 -17.56 -6.93
N ASP A 61 6.68 -17.64 -5.63
CA ASP A 61 7.63 -18.14 -4.62
C ASP A 61 6.94 -19.00 -3.55
N PRO A 62 6.94 -20.34 -3.70
CA PRO A 62 6.30 -21.23 -2.75
C PRO A 62 7.08 -21.40 -1.44
N LYS A 63 8.33 -20.92 -1.35
CA LYS A 63 9.20 -21.11 -0.18
C LYS A 63 9.33 -19.86 0.68
N SER A 64 8.95 -18.69 0.15
CA SER A 64 9.04 -17.45 0.91
C SER A 64 8.03 -17.40 2.05
N ALA A 65 8.55 -17.13 3.25
CA ALA A 65 7.77 -16.94 4.47
C ALA A 65 6.89 -15.68 4.43
N CYS A 66 7.21 -14.72 3.56
CA CYS A 66 6.56 -13.41 3.49
C CYS A 66 5.31 -13.40 2.60
N THR A 67 5.05 -14.47 1.85
CA THR A 67 3.88 -14.58 0.96
C THR A 67 2.53 -14.33 1.65
N PRO A 68 2.25 -14.78 2.90
CA PRO A 68 0.97 -14.54 3.53
C PRO A 68 0.74 -13.06 3.87
N LEU A 69 1.81 -12.32 4.20
CA LEU A 69 1.72 -10.88 4.51
C LEU A 69 1.29 -10.08 3.28
N LEU A 70 1.83 -10.44 2.12
CA LEU A 70 1.45 -9.83 0.84
C LEU A 70 -0.03 -10.09 0.50
N VAL A 71 -0.52 -11.31 0.75
CA VAL A 71 -1.95 -11.64 0.56
C VAL A 71 -2.85 -10.86 1.53
N GLN A 72 -2.42 -10.66 2.77
CA GLN A 72 -3.19 -9.86 3.74
C GLN A 72 -3.24 -8.38 3.38
N GLU A 73 -2.16 -7.83 2.82
CA GLU A 73 -2.17 -6.48 2.27
C GLU A 73 -3.22 -6.34 1.17
N PHE A 74 -3.20 -7.26 0.18
CA PHE A 74 -4.17 -7.26 -0.90
C PHE A 74 -5.62 -7.38 -0.40
N ARG A 75 -5.87 -8.28 0.56
CA ARG A 75 -7.19 -8.41 1.20
C ARG A 75 -7.61 -7.13 1.91
N CYS A 76 -6.68 -6.45 2.59
CA CYS A 76 -6.95 -5.18 3.24
C CYS A 76 -7.31 -4.08 2.22
N LEU A 77 -6.60 -3.99 1.10
CA LEU A 77 -6.85 -3.01 0.04
C LEU A 77 -8.21 -3.23 -0.61
N ASN A 78 -8.59 -4.49 -0.88
CA ASN A 78 -9.91 -4.84 -1.41
C ASN A 78 -11.03 -4.46 -0.45
N ARG A 79 -10.87 -4.77 0.84
CA ARG A 79 -11.87 -4.45 1.87
C ARG A 79 -12.11 -2.94 2.00
N ASN A 80 -11.06 -2.13 1.83
CA ASN A 80 -11.12 -0.67 1.94
C ASN A 80 -11.37 0.04 0.60
N GLN A 81 -11.79 -0.68 -0.44
CA GLN A 81 -12.17 -0.10 -1.74
C GLN A 81 -11.06 0.78 -2.35
N PHE A 82 -9.84 0.25 -2.46
CA PHE A 82 -8.70 0.97 -3.05
C PHE A 82 -8.99 1.61 -4.42
N GLY A 83 -9.89 1.03 -5.22
CA GLY A 83 -10.31 1.60 -6.50
C GLY A 83 -11.08 2.92 -6.40
N ALA A 84 -11.79 3.16 -5.28
CA ALA A 84 -12.58 4.36 -5.05
C ALA A 84 -11.81 5.41 -4.23
N ASP A 85 -11.14 4.98 -3.15
CA ASP A 85 -10.31 5.85 -2.31
C ASP A 85 -8.96 5.18 -2.01
N PRO A 86 -7.95 5.39 -2.88
CA PRO A 86 -6.63 4.79 -2.69
C PRO A 86 -5.91 5.39 -1.49
N GLY A 87 -6.18 6.66 -1.15
CA GLY A 87 -5.54 7.35 -0.02
C GLY A 87 -5.97 6.75 1.32
N HIS A 88 -7.29 6.58 1.52
CA HIS A 88 -7.81 5.94 2.71
C HIS A 88 -7.33 4.50 2.85
N ALA A 89 -7.44 3.70 1.79
CA ALA A 89 -7.04 2.30 1.80
C ALA A 89 -5.55 2.12 2.13
N ALA A 90 -4.67 2.95 1.55
CA ALA A 90 -3.24 2.90 1.83
C ALA A 90 -2.93 3.15 3.32
N THR A 91 -3.55 4.15 3.95
CA THR A 91 -3.30 4.44 5.38
C THR A 91 -3.65 3.29 6.31
N LYS A 92 -4.64 2.47 5.95
CA LYS A 92 -5.07 1.32 6.76
C LYS A 92 -4.23 0.08 6.51
N CYS A 93 -3.72 -0.09 5.29
CA CYS A 93 -3.06 -1.31 4.86
C CYS A 93 -1.53 -1.24 4.88
N VAL A 94 -0.95 -0.04 5.02
CA VAL A 94 0.51 0.18 5.10
C VAL A 94 1.20 -0.65 6.18
N LYS A 95 0.49 -1.03 7.25
CA LYS A 95 1.05 -1.93 8.28
C LYS A 95 1.49 -3.27 7.69
N TRP A 96 0.71 -3.86 6.79
CA TRP A 96 1.01 -5.16 6.20
C TRP A 96 2.19 -5.07 5.23
N TYR A 97 2.28 -3.97 4.50
CA TYR A 97 3.42 -3.65 3.68
C TYR A 97 4.71 -3.52 4.51
N ASN A 98 4.65 -2.84 5.65
CA ASN A 98 5.81 -2.71 6.55
C ASN A 98 6.27 -4.06 7.12
N GLU A 99 5.32 -4.90 7.56
CA GLU A 99 5.63 -6.27 8.02
C GLU A 99 6.23 -7.11 6.90
N TRP A 100 5.71 -6.98 5.67
CA TRP A 100 6.26 -7.68 4.50
C TRP A 100 7.69 -7.24 4.20
N MET A 101 7.99 -5.94 4.26
CA MET A 101 9.34 -5.40 4.08
C MET A 101 10.31 -5.92 5.15
N GLN A 102 9.89 -5.94 6.42
CA GLN A 102 10.69 -6.50 7.51
C GLN A 102 10.95 -7.99 7.30
N CYS A 103 9.91 -8.75 6.94
CA CYS A 103 10.04 -10.17 6.65
C CYS A 103 11.01 -10.43 5.49
N LYS A 104 11.00 -9.61 4.43
CA LYS A 104 11.93 -9.78 3.30
C LYS A 104 13.38 -9.58 3.71
N TRP A 105 13.65 -8.60 4.56
CA TRP A 105 14.97 -8.42 5.15
C TRP A 105 15.36 -9.61 6.03
N ASP A 106 14.43 -10.14 6.82
CA ASP A 106 14.66 -11.30 7.67
C ASP A 106 14.92 -12.59 6.86
N GLU A 107 14.23 -12.76 5.74
CA GLU A 107 14.47 -13.85 4.79
C GLU A 107 15.88 -13.76 4.19
N GLU A 108 16.31 -12.55 3.82
CA GLU A 108 17.62 -12.29 3.22
C GLU A 108 18.76 -12.52 4.23
N LYS A 109 18.65 -11.99 5.45
CA LYS A 109 19.67 -12.19 6.49
C LYS A 109 19.84 -13.67 6.86
N MET A 110 18.74 -14.43 6.90
CA MET A 110 18.79 -15.88 7.15
C MET A 110 19.41 -16.65 5.98
N ARG A 111 19.13 -16.24 4.74
CA ARG A 111 19.67 -16.89 3.53
C ARG A 111 21.16 -16.67 3.37
N PHE A 112 21.66 -15.47 3.64
CA PHE A 112 23.07 -15.11 3.49
C PHE A 112 23.90 -15.28 4.77
N GLY A 113 23.26 -15.56 5.91
CA GLY A 113 23.95 -15.77 7.18
C GLY A 113 24.51 -14.49 7.79
N TYR A 114 23.81 -13.36 7.60
CA TYR A 114 24.22 -12.10 8.24
C TYR A 114 23.97 -12.16 9.74
N SER A 115 25.01 -11.93 10.53
CA SER A 115 24.97 -11.84 11.99
C SER A 115 25.87 -10.72 12.50
N TYR A 116 25.76 -10.41 13.79
CA TYR A 116 26.58 -9.42 14.46
C TYR A 116 27.16 -10.00 15.76
N LEU A 117 28.27 -9.41 16.23
CA LEU A 117 28.85 -9.75 17.52
C LEU A 117 28.08 -9.01 18.62
N GLU A 118 27.48 -9.77 19.54
CA GLU A 118 26.79 -9.21 20.69
C GLU A 118 27.76 -8.80 21.79
N ASP A 119 27.47 -7.69 22.46
CA ASP A 119 28.21 -7.27 23.64
C ASP A 119 27.93 -8.18 24.83
N LEU A 120 28.82 -8.12 25.81
CA LEU A 120 28.62 -8.77 27.11
C LEU A 120 27.32 -8.26 27.76
N PRO A 121 26.56 -9.14 28.45
CA PRO A 121 25.32 -8.75 29.09
C PRO A 121 25.57 -7.62 30.10
N ALA A 122 24.70 -6.61 30.07
CA ALA A 122 24.81 -5.47 30.97
C ALA A 122 24.79 -5.91 32.44
N ARG A 123 25.62 -5.28 33.30
CA ARG A 123 25.72 -5.60 34.73
C ARG A 123 24.36 -5.57 35.45
N LYS A 124 23.43 -4.75 34.97
CA LYS A 124 22.04 -4.66 35.45
C LYS A 124 21.07 -5.01 34.32
N HIS A 125 21.22 -6.20 33.73
CA HIS A 125 20.25 -6.71 32.76
C HIS A 125 18.86 -6.89 33.37
N LYS A 126 18.80 -7.33 34.63
CA LYS A 126 17.56 -7.45 35.40
C LYS A 126 17.27 -6.18 36.21
N ALA A 127 16.00 -5.80 36.25
CA ALA A 127 15.53 -4.69 37.09
C ALA A 127 15.68 -4.99 38.59
N TYR A 128 15.44 -6.26 38.98
CA TYR A 128 15.53 -6.75 40.37
C TYR A 128 16.21 -8.12 40.42
N ILE A 129 16.91 -8.43 41.51
CA ILE A 129 17.74 -9.65 41.63
C ILE A 129 16.90 -10.93 41.50
N ALA A 130 15.70 -10.94 42.12
CA ALA A 130 14.79 -12.07 42.06
C ALA A 130 13.92 -12.13 40.80
N ALA A 131 14.05 -11.16 39.89
CA ALA A 131 13.27 -11.18 38.66
C ALA A 131 13.74 -12.33 37.74
N PRO A 132 12.82 -13.05 37.09
CA PRO A 132 13.19 -14.06 36.10
C PRO A 132 13.91 -13.40 34.92
N ASP A 133 14.90 -14.09 34.37
CA ASP A 133 15.53 -13.70 33.10
C ASP A 133 14.89 -14.49 31.96
N TYR A 134 14.04 -13.84 31.17
CA TYR A 134 13.52 -14.48 29.97
C TYR A 134 14.59 -14.40 28.89
N GLN A 135 15.04 -15.57 28.42
CA GLN A 135 15.99 -15.65 27.32
C GLN A 135 15.26 -15.38 26.00
N TYR A 136 15.74 -14.40 25.24
CA TYR A 136 15.25 -14.07 23.90
C TYR A 136 16.26 -14.57 22.87
N SER A 137 15.76 -15.10 21.75
CA SER A 137 16.53 -15.61 20.62
C SER A 137 16.97 -14.52 19.67
#